data_AF-A0A316TKC2-F1
#
_entry.id   AF-A0A316TKC2-F1
#
_cell.length_a   1.000
_cell.length_b   1.000
_cell.length_c   1.000
_cell.angle_alpha   90.00
_cell.angle_beta   90.00
_cell.angle_gamma   90.00
#
_symmetry.space_group_name_H-M   'P 1'
#
loop_
_entity.id
_entity.type
_entity.pdbx_description
1 polymer ?
#
loop_
_entity_poly.entity_id
_entity_poly.type
_entity_poly.pdbx_seq_one_letter_code
_entity_poly.pdbx_strand_id
1 'polypeptide(L)' 'MSVTGAALWVSLSAKTIRRKIAAGELRAYRCGKTIRIKTDDLEAMMRPVPSANDW' A
#
# COMPACT_ATOMS: atom_id res chain seq x y z
N MET A 1 0.73 9.72 -3.83
CA MET A 1 2.04 9.75 -3.12
C MET A 1 3.11 8.92 -3.82
N SER A 2 4.39 9.08 -3.46
CA SER A 2 5.51 8.23 -3.94
C SER A 2 5.54 6.89 -3.19
N VAL A 3 6.32 5.92 -3.68
CA VAL A 3 6.56 4.63 -2.96
C VAL A 3 7.10 4.86 -1.55
N THR A 4 8.07 5.77 -1.39
CA THR A 4 8.65 6.10 -0.09
C THR A 4 7.64 6.83 0.81
N GLY A 5 6.82 7.73 0.25
CA GLY A 5 5.76 8.40 1.02
C GLY A 5 4.70 7.42 1.51
N ALA A 6 4.29 6.47 0.68
CA ALA A 6 3.37 5.40 1.07
C ALA A 6 3.95 4.53 2.18
N ALA A 7 5.22 4.14 2.04
CA ALA A 7 5.95 3.35 3.03
C ALA A 7 5.94 4.04 4.41
N LEU A 8 6.23 5.34 4.45
CA LEU A 8 6.17 6.12 5.69
C LEU A 8 4.75 6.22 6.26
N TRP A 9 3.75 6.42 5.40
CA TRP A 9 2.36 6.59 5.83
C TRP A 9 1.79 5.35 6.54
N VAL A 10 2.09 4.14 6.03
CA VAL A 10 1.64 2.88 6.63
C VAL A 10 2.67 2.20 7.54
N SER A 11 3.77 2.90 7.88
CA SER A 11 4.86 2.34 8.69
C SER A 11 5.43 1.01 8.16
N LEU A 12 5.55 0.87 6.84
CA LEU A 12 6.14 -0.29 6.17
C LEU A 12 7.43 0.09 5.43
N SER A 13 8.29 -0.88 5.15
CA SER A 13 9.44 -0.64 4.27
C SER A 13 9.01 -0.38 2.82
N ALA A 14 9.77 0.46 2.10
CA ALA A 14 9.57 0.66 0.66
C ALA A 14 9.72 -0.65 -0.15
N LYS A 15 10.50 -1.62 0.36
CA LYS A 15 10.61 -2.97 -0.21
C LYS A 15 9.29 -3.72 -0.12
N THR A 16 8.59 -3.63 1.00
CA THR A 16 7.25 -4.23 1.18
C THR A 16 6.24 -3.62 0.24
N ILE A 17 6.21 -2.28 0.10
CA ILE A 17 5.32 -1.60 -0.85
C ILE A 17 5.56 -2.07 -2.28
N ARG A 18 6.83 -2.13 -2.73
CA ARG A 18 7.18 -2.66 -4.06
C ARG A 18 6.75 -4.12 -4.25
N ARG A 19 6.94 -4.97 -3.24
CA ARG A 19 6.52 -6.37 -3.28
C ARG A 19 5.01 -6.50 -3.45
N LYS A 20 4.22 -5.70 -2.72
CA LYS A 20 2.76 -5.69 -2.84
C LYS A 20 2.27 -5.22 -4.20
N ILE A 21 2.94 -4.22 -4.79
CA ILE A 21 2.67 -3.78 -6.16
C ILE A 21 2.97 -4.92 -7.16
N ALA A 22 4.13 -5.58 -7.02
CA ALA A 22 4.51 -6.68 -7.89
C ALA A 22 3.58 -7.91 -7.76
N ALA A 23 3.05 -8.15 -6.57
CA ALA A 23 2.07 -9.21 -6.29
C ALA A 23 0.64 -8.85 -6.76
N GLY A 24 0.39 -7.62 -7.21
CA GLY A 24 -0.95 -7.15 -7.58
C GLY A 24 -1.85 -6.82 -6.39
N GLU A 25 -1.34 -6.88 -5.16
CA GLU A 25 -2.09 -6.57 -3.92
C GLU A 25 -2.29 -5.07 -3.69
N LEU A 26 -1.44 -4.22 -4.28
CA LEU A 26 -1.52 -2.77 -4.16
C LEU A 26 -1.47 -2.14 -5.54
N ARG A 27 -2.53 -1.43 -5.91
CA ARG A 27 -2.59 -0.72 -7.19
C ARG A 27 -1.63 0.46 -7.19
N ALA A 28 -0.89 0.60 -8.28
CA ALA A 28 0.02 1.71 -8.50
C ALA A 28 -0.09 2.23 -9.93
N TYR A 29 0.29 3.49 -10.13
CA TYR A 29 0.13 4.21 -11.38
C TYR A 29 1.48 4.76 -11.82
N ARG A 30 1.73 4.71 -13.12
CA ARG A 30 2.91 5.31 -13.72
C ARG A 30 2.66 6.80 -13.94
N CYS A 31 3.54 7.63 -13.41
CA CYS A 31 3.56 9.08 -13.63
C CYS A 31 4.94 9.44 -14.19
N GLY A 32 5.05 9.39 -15.53
CA GLY A 32 6.34 9.46 -16.23
C GLY A 32 7.28 8.34 -15.81
N LYS A 33 8.47 8.69 -15.33
CA LYS A 33 9.49 7.74 -14.84
C LYS A 33 9.23 7.26 -13.40
N THR A 34 8.24 7.82 -12.71
CA THR A 34 7.98 7.52 -11.30
C THR A 34 6.74 6.65 -11.11
N ILE A 35 6.70 5.89 -10.01
CA ILE A 35 5.51 5.18 -9.55
C ILE A 35 4.81 6.03 -8.49
N ARG A 36 3.49 6.16 -8.64
CA ARG A 36 2.61 6.86 -7.70
C ARG A 36 1.52 5.93 -7.21
N ILE A 37 1.09 6.14 -5.99
CA ILE A 37 0.05 5.36 -5.31
C ILE A 37 -1.02 6.35 -4.86
N LYS A 38 -2.30 6.05 -5.06
CA LYS A 38 -3.39 6.86 -4.49
C LYS A 38 -3.56 6.49 -3.01
N THR A 39 -4.03 7.43 -2.20
CA THR A 39 -4.28 7.17 -0.78
C THR A 39 -5.37 6.11 -0.61
N ASP A 40 -6.45 6.21 -1.39
CA ASP A 40 -7.58 5.28 -1.37
C ASP A 40 -7.15 3.82 -1.63
N ASP A 41 -6.17 3.61 -2.53
CA ASP A 41 -5.64 2.26 -2.82
C ASP A 41 -4.83 1.69 -1.64
N LEU A 42 -4.22 2.54 -0.80
CA LEU A 42 -3.55 2.10 0.43
C LEU A 42 -4.55 1.82 1.55
N GLU A 43 -5.58 2.63 1.68
CA GLU A 43 -6.67 2.43 2.64
C GLU A 43 -7.44 1.14 2.33
N ALA A 44 -7.79 0.91 1.06
CA ALA A 44 -8.47 -0.30 0.61
C ALA A 44 -7.66 -1.59 0.84
N MET A 45 -6.34 -1.49 0.96
CA MET A 45 -5.47 -2.63 1.29
C MET A 45 -5.51 -2.97 2.79
N MET A 46 -5.87 -2.02 3.66
CA MET A 46 -5.96 -2.27 5.09
C MET A 46 -7.14 -3.16 5.39
N ARG A 47 -6.89 -4.26 6.09
CA ARG A 47 -7.92 -5.18 6.57
C ARG A 47 -8.00 -5.09 8.09
N PRO A 48 -9.21 -5.13 8.67
CA PRO A 48 -9.35 -5.17 10.11
C PRO A 48 -8.66 -6.42 10.65
N VAL A 49 -8.05 -6.28 11.83
CA VAL A 49 -7.62 -7.44 12.62
C VAL A 49 -8.85 -7.95 13.35
N PRO A 50 -9.27 -9.22 13.16
CA PRO A 50 -10.41 -9.77 13.87
C PRO A 50 -10.24 -9.65 15.39
N SER A 51 -11.29 -9.27 16.08
CA SER A 51 -11.35 -9.23 17.53
C SER A 51 -11.94 -10.53 18.08
N ALA A 52 -11.68 -10.82 19.36
CA ALA A 52 -12.23 -12.00 20.04
C ALA A 52 -13.77 -12.00 20.19
N ASN A 53 -14.49 -11.02 19.63
CA ASN A 53 -15.95 -11.00 19.57
C ASN A 53 -16.50 -11.14 18.14
N ASP A 54 -15.63 -11.30 17.12
CA ASP A 54 -16.02 -11.40 15.70
C ASP A 54 -16.20 -12.86 15.20
N TRP A 55 -16.29 -13.84 16.10
CA TRP A 55 -16.49 -15.28 15.85
C TRP A 55 -17.79 -15.79 16.47
#